data_AF-A0A0B1PBG9-F1
#
_entry.id   AF-A0A0B1PBG9-F1
#
_cell.length_a   1.000
_cell.length_b   1.000
_cell.length_c   1.000
_cell.angle_alpha   90.00
_cell.angle_beta   90.00
_cell.angle_gamma   90.00
#
_symmetry.space_group_name_H-M   'P 1'
#
loop_
_entity.id
_entity.type
_entity.pdbx_description
1 polymer ?
#
loop_
_entity_poly.entity_id
_entity_poly.type
_entity_poly.pdbx_seq_one_letter_code
_entity_poly.pdbx_strand_id
1 'polypeptide(L)'
;MAATKCRNCGGPHRADSRRCQARPTRSGAPSKEQLKIYRQAGEREYQAVLRARVAEEKAATTESINIDLTSSQITEINSSTDNIQVTPDEVSTGVASRL
;
A
#
# COMPACT_ATOMS: atom_id res chain seq x y z
N MET A 1 0.10 31.92 42.47
CA MET A 1 -1.18 31.17 42.47
C MET A 1 -0.93 29.76 41.99
N ALA A 2 -1.23 28.75 42.80
CA ALA A 2 -1.15 27.37 42.33
C ALA A 2 -2.25 27.18 41.27
N ALA A 3 -1.93 26.68 40.06
CA ALA A 3 -2.90 26.48 38.98
C ALA A 3 -4.03 25.51 39.37
N THR A 4 -5.22 26.02 39.69
CA THR A 4 -6.40 25.18 40.02
C THR A 4 -6.77 24.25 38.88
N LYS A 5 -6.41 24.63 37.64
CA LYS A 5 -6.69 23.87 36.42
C LYS A 5 -5.59 22.85 36.10
N CYS A 6 -6.00 21.67 35.64
CA CYS A 6 -5.08 20.64 35.16
C CYS A 6 -4.39 21.09 33.86
N ARG A 7 -3.08 20.90 33.75
CA ARG A 7 -2.33 21.19 32.51
C ARG A 7 -2.62 20.20 31.39
N ASN A 8 -2.98 18.96 31.72
CA ASN A 8 -3.17 17.90 30.73
C ASN A 8 -4.57 17.93 30.07
N CYS A 9 -5.59 18.39 30.79
CA CYS A 9 -6.97 18.42 30.28
C CYS A 9 -7.68 19.77 30.42
N GLY A 10 -7.05 20.79 31.03
CA GLY A 10 -7.67 22.09 31.29
C GLY A 10 -8.78 22.09 32.36
N GLY A 11 -9.13 20.93 32.90
CA GLY A 11 -10.24 20.76 33.84
C GLY A 11 -10.02 21.43 35.21
N PRO A 12 -11.07 21.55 36.04
CA PRO A 12 -11.06 22.34 37.28
C PRO A 12 -10.26 21.71 38.43
N HIS A 13 -9.80 20.47 38.25
CA HIS A 13 -9.05 19.73 39.25
C HIS A 13 -7.55 19.79 38.97
N ARG A 14 -6.73 19.60 40.01
CA ARG A 14 -5.28 19.44 39.86
C ARG A 14 -4.94 18.19 39.06
N ALA A 15 -3.79 18.21 38.37
CA ALA A 15 -3.33 17.08 37.54
C ALA A 15 -3.05 15.81 38.35
N ASP A 16 -2.67 15.93 39.62
CA ASP A 16 -2.41 14.82 40.54
C ASP A 16 -3.65 14.37 41.33
N SER A 17 -4.79 15.06 41.19
CA SER A 17 -6.05 14.72 41.87
C SER A 17 -6.67 13.44 41.29
N ARG A 18 -7.12 12.53 42.18
CA ARG A 18 -7.87 11.32 41.78
C ARG A 18 -9.16 11.63 41.00
N ARG A 19 -9.66 12.87 41.06
CA ARG A 19 -10.84 13.33 40.30
C ARG A 19 -10.51 13.73 38.86
N CYS A 20 -9.22 13.88 38.51
CA CYS A 20 -8.80 14.19 37.15
C CYS A 20 -8.61 12.89 36.35
N GLN A 21 -9.34 12.73 35.25
CA GLN A 21 -9.18 11.57 34.36
C GLN A 21 -7.82 11.56 33.65
N ALA A 22 -7.26 12.74 33.35
CA ALA A 22 -5.93 12.88 32.75
C ALA A 22 -4.79 12.78 33.78
N ARG A 23 -5.08 12.32 35.00
CA ARG A 23 -4.09 12.07 36.03
C ARG A 23 -3.16 10.94 35.61
N PRO A 24 -1.83 11.12 35.66
CA PRO A 24 -0.89 10.04 35.47
C PRO A 24 -1.16 8.87 36.42
N THR A 25 -1.19 7.66 35.89
CA THR A 25 -1.35 6.43 36.69
C THR A 25 -0.10 6.10 37.51
N ARG A 26 1.05 6.62 37.09
CA ARG A 26 2.34 6.49 37.77
C ARG A 26 2.88 7.87 38.13
N SER A 27 3.46 7.97 39.32
CA SER A 27 4.23 9.13 39.74
C SER A 27 5.65 9.05 39.21
N GLY A 28 6.18 10.17 38.70
CA GLY A 28 7.56 10.28 38.24
C GLY A 28 7.75 10.00 36.74
N ALA A 29 8.95 10.30 36.25
CA ALA A 29 9.32 10.04 34.87
C ALA A 29 9.51 8.53 34.64
N PRO A 30 9.27 8.01 33.42
CA PRO A 30 9.54 6.62 33.09
C PRO A 30 11.02 6.26 33.25
N SER A 31 11.33 5.03 33.67
CA SER A 31 12.70 4.53 33.74
C SER A 31 13.31 4.33 32.34
N LYS A 32 14.64 4.22 32.26
CA LYS A 32 15.36 4.00 31.00
C LYS A 32 14.90 2.70 30.30
N GLU A 33 14.65 1.67 31.07
CA GLU A 33 14.14 0.36 30.64
C GLU A 33 12.72 0.48 30.11
N GLN A 34 11.84 1.23 30.79
CA GLN A 34 10.48 1.50 30.34
C GLN A 34 10.47 2.27 29.01
N LEU A 35 11.33 3.29 28.89
CA LEU A 35 11.49 4.02 27.64
C LEU A 35 11.99 3.13 26.49
N LYS A 36 12.85 2.15 26.78
CA LYS A 36 13.29 1.16 25.78
C LYS A 36 12.11 0.31 25.29
N ILE A 37 11.26 -0.16 26.20
CA ILE A 37 10.07 -0.96 25.86
C ILE A 37 9.10 -0.13 25.00
N TYR A 38 8.83 1.13 25.39
CA TYR A 38 7.96 2.01 24.60
C TYR A 38 8.49 2.26 23.18
N ARG A 39 9.80 2.49 23.04
CA ARG A 39 10.43 2.62 21.71
C ARG A 39 10.32 1.34 20.90
N GLN A 40 10.60 0.20 21.50
CA GLN A 40 10.51 -1.10 20.81
C GLN A 40 9.08 -1.43 20.38
N ALA A 41 8.08 -1.05 21.17
CA ALA A 41 6.67 -1.23 20.81
C ALA A 41 6.32 -0.45 19.53
N GLY A 42 6.73 0.82 19.43
CA GLY A 42 6.49 1.66 18.25
C GLY A 42 7.35 1.29 17.03
N GLU A 43 8.57 0.79 17.25
CA GLU A 43 9.48 0.39 16.17
C GLU A 43 8.85 -0.63 15.22
N ARG A 44 8.05 -1.57 15.76
CA ARG A 44 7.38 -2.59 14.95
C ARG A 44 6.39 -1.99 13.95
N GLU A 45 5.61 -1.01 14.40
CA GLU A 45 4.62 -0.32 13.56
C GLU A 45 5.32 0.53 12.52
N TYR A 46 6.39 1.24 12.91
CA TYR A 46 7.20 2.03 12.00
C TYR A 46 7.81 1.18 10.87
N GLN A 47 8.38 0.03 11.20
CA GLN A 47 8.93 -0.91 10.22
C GLN A 47 7.84 -1.46 9.28
N ALA A 48 6.63 -1.71 9.77
CA ALA A 48 5.51 -2.15 8.94
C ALA A 48 5.12 -1.06 7.92
N VAL A 49 5.06 0.20 8.36
CA VAL A 49 4.78 1.35 7.47
C VAL A 49 5.86 1.50 6.40
N LEU A 50 7.14 1.36 6.76
CA LEU A 50 8.23 1.41 5.78
C LEU A 50 8.11 0.29 4.74
N ARG A 51 7.83 -0.95 5.16
CA ARG A 51 7.63 -2.08 4.24
C ARG A 51 6.42 -1.86 3.32
N ALA A 52 5.32 -1.34 3.85
CA ALA A 52 4.14 -1.01 3.06
C ALA A 52 4.46 0.01 1.97
N ARG A 53 5.15 1.11 2.31
CA ARG A 53 5.58 2.13 1.33
C ARG A 53 6.49 1.55 0.24
N VAL A 54 7.44 0.69 0.60
CA VAL A 54 8.30 0.02 -0.38
C VAL A 54 7.49 -0.91 -1.29
N ALA A 55 6.49 -1.61 -0.75
CA ALA A 55 5.61 -2.47 -1.55
C ALA A 55 4.72 -1.65 -2.50
N GLU A 56 4.18 -0.51 -2.04
CA GLU A 56 3.42 0.43 -2.85
C GLU A 56 4.25 0.98 -4.02
N GLU A 57 5.49 1.42 -3.77
CA GLU A 57 6.38 1.90 -4.82
C GLU A 57 6.73 0.79 -5.83
N LYS A 58 6.94 -0.43 -5.35
CA LYS A 58 7.14 -1.60 -6.22
C LYS A 58 5.91 -1.93 -7.06
N ALA A 59 4.72 -1.86 -6.48
CA ALA A 59 3.47 -2.10 -7.22
C ALA A 59 3.28 -1.04 -8.30
N ALA A 60 3.43 0.25 -7.95
CA ALA A 60 3.30 1.36 -8.89
C ALA A 60 4.30 1.26 -10.04
N THR A 61 5.55 0.89 -9.77
CA THR A 61 6.56 0.67 -10.82
C THR A 61 6.19 -0.53 -11.70
N THR A 62 5.76 -1.66 -11.13
CA THR A 62 5.31 -2.81 -11.95
C THR A 62 4.08 -2.50 -12.79
N GLU A 63 3.12 -1.74 -12.27
CA GLU A 63 1.95 -1.27 -13.03
C GLU A 63 2.37 -0.37 -14.18
N SER A 64 3.31 0.57 -13.94
CA SER A 64 3.84 1.44 -15.00
C SER A 64 4.54 0.66 -16.11
N ILE A 65 5.34 -0.36 -15.77
CA ILE A 65 6.04 -1.22 -16.72
C ILE A 65 5.04 -2.06 -17.54
N ASN A 66 3.99 -2.59 -16.89
CA ASN A 66 2.97 -3.39 -17.58
C ASN A 66 2.14 -2.55 -18.56
N ILE A 67 1.78 -1.31 -18.20
CA ILE A 67 1.07 -0.39 -19.09
C ILE A 67 1.93 -0.06 -20.33
N ASP A 68 3.22 0.21 -20.13
CA ASP A 68 4.16 0.55 -21.19
C ASP A 68 4.42 -0.64 -22.15
N LEU A 69 4.55 -1.85 -21.60
CA LEU A 69 4.68 -3.08 -22.38
C LEU A 69 3.43 -3.36 -23.23
N THR A 70 2.24 -3.18 -22.65
CA THR A 70 0.96 -3.40 -23.35
C THR A 70 0.76 -2.36 -24.46
N SER A 71 1.13 -1.10 -24.21
CA SER A 71 1.11 -0.03 -25.21
C SER A 71 2.07 -0.32 -26.38
N SER A 72 3.28 -0.80 -26.07
CA SER A 72 4.28 -1.16 -27.08
C SER A 72 3.79 -2.32 -27.96
N GLN A 73 3.19 -3.37 -27.37
CA GLN A 73 2.63 -4.49 -28.11
C GLN A 73 1.46 -4.11 -29.02
N ILE A 74 0.56 -3.24 -28.55
CA ILE A 74 -0.58 -2.76 -29.37
C ILE A 74 -0.07 -1.94 -30.57
N THR A 75 0.99 -1.15 -30.39
CA THR A 75 1.59 -0.35 -31.46
C THR A 75 2.30 -1.24 -32.49
N GLU A 76 2.98 -2.31 -32.06
CA GLU A 76 3.62 -3.28 -32.94
C GLU A 76 2.61 -4.09 -33.78
N ILE A 77 1.48 -4.53 -33.19
CA ILE A 77 0.44 -5.31 -33.89
C ILE A 77 -0.28 -4.47 -34.96
N ASN A 78 -0.57 -3.20 -34.65
CA ASN A 78 -1.23 -2.29 -35.60
C ASN A 78 -0.32 -1.88 -36.78
N SER A 79 1.00 -1.99 -36.63
CA SER A 79 1.96 -1.68 -37.69
C SER A 79 2.24 -2.87 -38.61
N SER A 80 1.74 -4.07 -38.28
CA SER A 80 2.04 -5.33 -38.99
C SER A 80 0.84 -5.91 -39.77
N THR A 81 -0.29 -5.20 -39.85
CA THR A 81 -1.53 -5.70 -40.48
C THR A 81 -1.87 -5.04 -41.81
N ASP A 82 -0.85 -4.57 -42.56
CA ASP A 82 -1.04 -4.22 -43.97
C ASP A 82 -0.77 -5.44 -44.87
N ASN A 83 -1.86 -6.00 -45.39
CA ASN A 83 -1.96 -6.83 -46.60
C ASN A 83 -1.53 -8.30 -46.53
N ILE A 84 -2.48 -9.17 -46.15
CA ILE A 84 -2.72 -10.38 -46.96
C ILE A 84 -4.22 -10.44 -47.26
N GLN A 85 -4.60 -9.85 -48.39
CA GLN A 85 -5.91 -10.06 -49.01
C GLN A 85 -5.94 -11.51 -49.53
N VAL A 86 -6.66 -12.39 -48.83
CA VAL A 86 -6.95 -13.74 -49.31
C VAL A 86 -8.25 -13.69 -50.09
N THR A 87 -8.15 -13.82 -51.41
CA THR A 87 -9.29 -14.08 -52.30
C THR A 87 -9.79 -15.51 -52.11
N PRO A 88 -11.12 -15.76 -52.08
CA PRO A 88 -11.65 -17.11 -52.11
C PRO A 88 -11.69 -17.57 -53.57
N ASP A 89 -11.08 -18.70 -53.89
CA ASP A 89 -11.32 -19.36 -55.18
C ASP A 89 -11.73 -20.82 -54.96
N GLU A 90 -12.75 -21.17 -55.72
CA GLU A 90 -13.70 -22.26 -55.56
C GLU A 90 -13.22 -23.62 -56.11
N VAL A 91 -13.79 -24.69 -55.53
CA VAL A 91 -14.21 -25.97 -56.14
C VAL A 91 -13.17 -26.88 -56.81
N SER A 92 -13.06 -28.12 -56.29
CA SER A 92 -13.51 -29.36 -56.98
C SER A 92 -12.87 -30.61 -56.33
N THR A 93 -13.60 -31.33 -55.48
CA THR A 93 -13.23 -32.69 -55.08
C THR A 93 -14.10 -33.68 -55.85
N GLY A 94 -13.54 -34.14 -56.98
CA GLY A 94 -14.09 -35.21 -57.78
C GLY A 94 -13.45 -36.55 -57.45
N VAL A 95 -14.33 -37.55 -57.32
CA VAL A 95 -14.12 -38.97 -57.59
C VAL A 95 -13.71 -39.86 -56.42
N ALA A 96 -14.73 -40.53 -55.89
CA ALA A 96 -14.65 -41.80 -55.19
C ALA A 96 -14.05 -42.89 -56.10
N SER A 97 -13.18 -43.74 -55.56
CA SER A 97 -12.96 -45.07 -56.10
C SER A 97 -12.61 -46.06 -55.00
N ARG A 98 -13.37 -47.15 -55.03
CA ARG A 98 -13.32 -48.33 -54.19
C ARG A 98 -12.12 -49.20 -54.59
N LEU A 99 -11.43 -49.77 -53.62
CA LEU A 99 -11.03 -51.19 -53.53
C LEU A 99 -10.25 -51.43 -52.24
#